data_AF-A0A6J8AWF7-F1
#
_entry.id   AF-A0A6J8AWF7-F1
#
_cell.length_a   1.000
_cell.length_b   1.000
_cell.length_c   1.000
_cell.angle_alpha   90.00
_cell.angle_beta   90.00
_cell.angle_gamma   90.00
#
_symmetry.space_group_name_H-M   'P 1'
#
loop_
_entity.id
_entity.type
_entity.pdbx_description
1 polymer ?
#
loop_
_entity_poly.entity_id
_entity_poly.type
_entity_poly.pdbx_seq_one_letter_code
_entity_poly.pdbx_strand_id
1 'polypeptide(L)'
;MAGLFSKKNIFHRVTLDDYDKVMTIRNQEDVFDGRDRLPYQFHRIIGSTNTLAFAALLEDQFIAFSLAYVIDDGKTFVSKSSRVAKKHEGKGVMTWLLKEMAFIEFYINRRNLVTSKENISRDTISEIELLDRQKLEDLLTLPQTSACLFQGCRVVIDLVPYRPIQTNVAYMIQTTTSMIGSYLDDANSALISFGDYSEVFRGLLYYIDVYGNVMANIEAHIQYHMEQIKNIQSKSDNIVIQIYCEKHANIDLVVNTMRKFGFGLEENNPQYCLCVERNIR
;
A
#
# COMPACT_ATOMS: atom_id res chain seq x y z
N MET A 1 -0.90 13.71 13.34
CA MET A 1 0.08 13.89 12.23
C MET A 1 -0.23 15.06 11.29
N ALA A 2 -1.47 15.56 11.19
CA ALA A 2 -1.95 16.49 10.15
C ALA A 2 -1.26 17.88 9.97
N GLY A 3 -0.24 18.24 10.76
CA GLY A 3 0.39 19.57 10.73
C GLY A 3 1.68 19.70 9.93
N LEU A 4 2.42 18.61 9.65
CA LEU A 4 3.80 18.67 9.15
C LEU A 4 3.95 18.57 7.61
N PHE A 5 2.84 18.37 6.89
CA PHE A 5 2.84 17.94 5.48
C PHE A 5 1.98 18.86 4.58
N SER A 6 1.85 20.15 4.94
CA SER A 6 1.06 21.12 4.18
C SER A 6 1.90 21.87 3.14
N LYS A 7 1.65 21.57 1.85
CA LYS A 7 2.01 22.37 0.65
C LYS A 7 3.49 22.71 0.37
N LYS A 8 4.44 22.52 1.28
CA LYS A 8 5.88 22.86 1.09
C LYS A 8 6.83 21.67 0.93
N ASN A 9 6.33 20.43 1.00
CA ASN A 9 7.16 19.24 0.90
C ASN A 9 7.20 18.75 -0.55
N ILE A 10 8.27 19.10 -1.27
CA ILE A 10 8.46 18.69 -2.67
C ILE A 10 8.95 17.24 -2.71
N PHE A 11 8.38 16.45 -3.61
CA PHE A 11 8.85 15.09 -3.92
C PHE A 11 9.72 15.13 -5.18
N HIS A 12 11.01 14.83 -5.03
CA HIS A 12 12.02 15.03 -6.06
C HIS A 12 12.56 13.71 -6.62
N ARG A 13 12.69 13.60 -7.95
CA ARG A 13 13.33 12.45 -8.61
C ARG A 13 14.84 12.65 -8.61
N VAL A 14 15.55 11.79 -7.89
CA VAL A 14 16.99 11.91 -7.67
C VAL A 14 17.75 11.64 -8.97
N THR A 15 18.59 12.59 -9.36
CA THR A 15 19.55 12.47 -10.48
C THR A 15 20.96 12.22 -9.95
N LEU A 16 21.95 12.13 -10.85
CA LEU A 16 23.37 12.06 -10.47
C LEU A 16 23.83 13.34 -9.75
N ASP A 17 23.29 14.49 -10.14
CA ASP A 17 23.64 15.83 -9.61
C ASP A 17 23.13 16.06 -8.17
N ASP A 18 22.34 15.14 -7.63
CA ASP A 18 21.84 15.17 -6.26
C ASP A 18 22.73 14.40 -5.26
N TYR A 19 23.87 13.86 -5.70
CA TYR A 19 24.80 13.07 -4.86
C TYR A 19 25.03 13.71 -3.49
N ASP A 20 25.56 14.94 -3.45
CA ASP A 20 25.89 15.62 -2.19
C ASP A 20 24.64 15.94 -1.36
N LYS A 21 23.50 16.23 -2.00
CA LYS A 21 22.22 16.47 -1.32
C LYS A 21 21.71 15.20 -0.63
N VAL A 22 21.92 14.03 -1.23
CA VAL A 22 21.58 12.73 -0.65
C VAL A 22 22.57 12.31 0.43
N MET A 23 23.87 12.60 0.28
CA MET A 23 24.88 12.34 1.32
C MET A 23 24.71 13.24 2.54
N THR A 24 24.33 14.50 2.37
CA THR A 24 24.11 15.44 3.49
C THR A 24 22.82 15.20 4.29
N ILE A 25 21.94 14.29 3.88
CA ILE A 25 20.79 13.84 4.69
C ILE A 25 21.25 13.27 6.03
N ARG A 26 22.39 12.54 6.03
CA ARG A 26 22.91 11.85 7.22
C ARG A 26 24.38 11.51 7.03
N ASN A 27 25.21 11.87 8.01
CA ASN A 27 26.65 11.61 7.99
C ASN A 27 26.93 10.11 7.79
N GLN A 28 28.03 9.77 7.11
CA GLN A 28 28.38 8.37 6.85
C GLN A 28 28.60 7.57 8.15
N GLU A 29 29.14 8.20 9.19
CA GLU A 29 29.31 7.61 10.53
C GLU A 29 27.96 7.33 11.23
N ASP A 30 26.94 8.18 10.99
CA ASP A 30 25.57 8.01 11.51
C ASP A 30 24.78 6.87 10.80
N VAL A 31 25.38 6.17 9.83
CA VAL A 31 24.71 5.10 9.04
C VAL A 31 25.48 3.78 9.10
N PHE A 32 24.88 2.79 9.78
CA PHE A 32 25.39 1.41 9.91
C PHE A 32 26.86 1.33 10.35
N ASP A 33 27.30 2.25 11.22
CA ASP A 33 28.67 2.34 11.74
C ASP A 33 29.71 2.51 10.60
N GLY A 34 29.44 3.44 9.69
CA GLY A 34 30.28 3.71 8.51
C GLY A 34 30.12 2.71 7.35
N ARG A 35 29.34 1.63 7.53
CA ARG A 35 29.14 0.55 6.53
C ARG A 35 28.13 0.91 5.44
N ASP A 36 27.79 2.20 5.30
CA ASP A 36 26.91 2.67 4.24
C ASP A 36 27.54 2.45 2.85
N ARG A 37 26.86 1.66 2.03
CA ARG A 37 27.31 1.29 0.67
C ARG A 37 26.72 2.20 -0.41
N LEU A 38 25.87 3.17 -0.04
CA LEU A 38 25.25 4.11 -0.98
C LEU A 38 26.24 5.11 -1.59
N PRO A 39 27.18 5.76 -0.86
CA PRO A 39 28.13 6.70 -1.47
C PRO A 39 28.92 6.07 -2.62
N TYR A 40 29.50 4.88 -2.37
CA TYR A 40 30.28 4.14 -3.36
C TYR A 40 29.46 3.62 -4.56
N GLN A 41 28.15 3.41 -4.39
CA GLN A 41 27.30 2.86 -5.44
C GLN A 41 26.40 3.87 -6.14
N PHE A 42 26.24 5.10 -5.63
CA PHE A 42 25.27 6.08 -6.10
C PHE A 42 25.34 6.28 -7.62
N HIS A 43 26.51 6.66 -8.14
CA HIS A 43 26.74 6.90 -9.57
C HIS A 43 26.60 5.65 -10.47
N ARG A 44 26.56 4.44 -9.89
CA ARG A 44 26.34 3.17 -10.60
C ARG A 44 24.87 2.78 -10.64
N ILE A 45 24.10 3.14 -9.61
CA ILE A 45 22.73 2.66 -9.41
C ILE A 45 21.71 3.74 -9.79
N ILE A 46 21.96 5.00 -9.46
CA ILE A 46 21.14 6.14 -9.92
C ILE A 46 21.32 6.30 -11.43
N GLY A 47 20.22 6.44 -12.15
CA GLY A 47 20.21 6.46 -13.62
C GLY A 47 20.20 5.08 -14.30
N SER A 48 20.33 3.98 -13.55
CA SER A 48 20.05 2.64 -14.10
C SER A 48 18.55 2.53 -14.44
N THR A 49 18.24 2.01 -15.63
CA THR A 49 16.86 1.94 -16.18
C THR A 49 15.88 1.18 -15.27
N ASN A 50 16.36 0.27 -14.45
CA ASN A 50 15.59 -0.55 -13.52
C ASN A 50 15.62 -0.03 -12.07
N THR A 51 15.82 1.28 -11.86
CA THR A 51 15.86 1.90 -10.53
C THR A 51 14.93 3.10 -10.39
N LEU A 52 14.37 3.25 -9.19
CA LEU A 52 13.54 4.38 -8.80
C LEU A 52 14.09 4.97 -7.51
N ALA A 53 14.53 6.22 -7.59
CA ALA A 53 15.20 6.94 -6.51
C ALA A 53 14.55 8.31 -6.31
N PHE A 54 14.12 8.57 -5.09
CA PHE A 54 13.34 9.76 -4.76
C PHE A 54 13.73 10.35 -3.39
N ALA A 55 13.56 11.65 -3.26
CA ALA A 55 13.83 12.40 -2.04
C ALA A 55 12.61 13.22 -1.60
N ALA A 56 12.41 13.29 -0.27
CA ALA A 56 11.47 14.19 0.36
C ALA A 56 12.22 15.48 0.74
N LEU A 57 11.72 16.62 0.26
CA LEU A 57 12.23 17.94 0.61
C LEU A 57 11.36 18.56 1.70
N LEU A 58 11.97 19.42 2.52
CA LEU A 58 11.30 20.37 3.40
C LEU A 58 12.10 21.67 3.36
N GLU A 59 11.48 22.73 2.85
CA GLU A 59 12.13 24.05 2.63
C GLU A 59 13.44 23.89 1.82
N ASP A 60 13.31 23.19 0.69
CA ASP A 60 14.36 22.83 -0.28
C ASP A 60 15.52 21.96 0.26
N GLN A 61 15.61 21.72 1.56
CA GLN A 61 16.51 20.72 2.14
C GLN A 61 15.96 19.29 1.93
N PHE A 62 16.81 18.38 1.44
CA PHE A 62 16.51 16.94 1.42
C PHE A 62 16.48 16.41 2.86
N ILE A 63 15.34 15.86 3.30
CA ILE A 63 15.15 15.33 4.67
C ILE A 63 14.97 13.81 4.72
N ALA A 64 14.64 13.18 3.60
CA ALA A 64 14.67 11.73 3.44
C ALA A 64 14.97 11.35 2.00
N PHE A 65 15.52 10.15 1.80
CA PHE A 65 15.84 9.55 0.51
C PHE A 65 15.44 8.08 0.53
N SER A 66 14.94 7.55 -0.58
CA SER A 66 14.75 6.12 -0.76
C SER A 66 14.98 5.69 -2.21
N LEU A 67 15.63 4.53 -2.35
CA LEU A 67 15.96 3.87 -3.60
C LEU A 67 15.39 2.46 -3.59
N ALA A 68 14.68 2.12 -4.66
CA ALA A 68 14.23 0.78 -4.97
C ALA A 68 14.71 0.31 -6.35
N TYR A 69 14.77 -1.01 -6.49
CA TYR A 69 15.04 -1.71 -7.74
C TYR A 69 13.71 -2.24 -8.27
N VAL A 70 13.45 -1.99 -9.54
CA VAL A 70 12.31 -2.52 -10.28
C VAL A 70 12.81 -3.78 -10.99
N ILE A 71 12.31 -4.94 -10.59
CA ILE A 71 12.72 -6.25 -11.13
C ILE A 71 11.52 -6.99 -11.73
N ASP A 72 11.78 -8.15 -12.33
CA ASP A 72 10.79 -9.06 -12.90
C ASP A 72 9.84 -8.36 -13.91
N ASP A 73 10.43 -7.56 -14.80
CA ASP A 73 9.76 -6.71 -15.81
C ASP A 73 8.74 -5.72 -15.25
N GLY A 74 9.01 -5.13 -14.08
CA GLY A 74 8.12 -4.15 -13.43
C GLY A 74 7.16 -4.75 -12.41
N LYS A 75 7.18 -6.07 -12.22
CA LYS A 75 6.25 -6.80 -11.35
C LYS A 75 6.67 -6.79 -9.88
N THR A 76 7.90 -6.39 -9.54
CA THR A 76 8.39 -6.44 -8.15
C THR A 76 9.33 -5.27 -7.84
N PHE A 77 9.13 -4.66 -6.67
CA PHE A 77 9.78 -3.45 -6.21
C PHE A 77 10.57 -3.72 -4.93
N VAL A 78 11.90 -3.70 -5.01
CA VAL A 78 12.80 -4.02 -3.89
C VAL A 78 13.46 -2.75 -3.37
N SER A 79 12.92 -2.19 -2.28
CA SER A 79 13.59 -1.12 -1.53
C SER A 79 14.94 -1.60 -1.01
N LYS A 80 16.01 -0.81 -1.18
CA LYS A 80 17.39 -1.27 -0.97
C LYS A 80 18.31 -0.25 -0.28
N SER A 81 17.98 1.04 -0.33
CA SER A 81 18.76 2.07 0.36
C SER A 81 17.86 3.23 0.70
N SER A 82 17.65 3.48 1.99
CA SER A 82 16.79 4.54 2.48
C SER A 82 17.47 5.27 3.64
N ARG A 83 17.29 6.59 3.73
CA ARG A 83 17.81 7.44 4.81
C ARG A 83 16.75 8.45 5.25
N VAL A 84 16.74 8.78 6.53
CA VAL A 84 16.02 9.93 7.10
C VAL A 84 17.02 10.76 7.89
N ALA A 85 16.95 12.08 7.75
CA ALA A 85 17.77 13.01 8.54
C ALA A 85 17.37 12.93 10.02
N LYS A 86 18.36 12.90 10.93
CA LYS A 86 18.20 12.63 12.37
C LYS A 86 17.09 13.46 13.04
N LYS A 87 16.98 14.74 12.70
CA LYS A 87 15.92 15.68 13.16
C LYS A 87 14.49 15.36 12.68
N HIS A 88 14.30 14.39 11.77
CA HIS A 88 13.03 13.96 11.19
C HIS A 88 12.70 12.48 11.42
N GLU A 89 13.54 11.73 12.14
CA GLU A 89 13.22 10.36 12.55
C GLU A 89 11.98 10.31 13.47
N GLY A 90 11.27 9.18 13.45
CA GLY A 90 10.01 9.00 14.20
C GLY A 90 8.79 9.78 13.68
N LYS A 91 8.95 10.69 12.69
CA LYS A 91 7.88 11.57 12.19
C LYS A 91 7.15 11.05 10.94
N GLY A 92 7.24 9.76 10.64
CA GLY A 92 6.55 9.12 9.50
C GLY A 92 7.08 9.48 8.10
N VAL A 93 8.14 10.29 7.98
CA VAL A 93 8.61 10.82 6.69
C VAL A 93 9.01 9.73 5.70
N MET A 94 9.61 8.62 6.15
CA MET A 94 9.93 7.48 5.28
C MET A 94 8.68 6.76 4.80
N THR A 95 7.71 6.52 5.68
CA THR A 95 6.42 5.91 5.33
C THR A 95 5.71 6.73 4.27
N TRP A 96 5.63 8.06 4.45
CA TRP A 96 5.07 8.97 3.45
C TRP A 96 5.84 8.90 2.12
N LEU A 97 7.18 9.00 2.15
CA LEU A 97 8.02 8.90 0.94
C LEU A 97 7.80 7.58 0.18
N LEU A 98 7.64 6.45 0.89
CA LEU A 98 7.37 5.15 0.27
C LEU A 98 5.96 5.07 -0.35
N LYS A 99 4.94 5.68 0.26
CA LYS A 99 3.59 5.76 -0.34
C LYS A 99 3.56 6.64 -1.59
N GLU A 100 4.28 7.77 -1.59
CA GLU A 100 4.50 8.58 -2.80
C GLU A 100 5.22 7.79 -3.90
N MET A 101 6.27 7.02 -3.55
CA MET A 101 6.99 6.16 -4.50
C MET A 101 6.10 5.06 -5.09
N ALA A 102 5.28 4.40 -4.27
CA ALA A 102 4.33 3.39 -4.71
C ALA A 102 3.30 3.98 -5.68
N PHE A 103 2.66 5.09 -5.29
CA PHE A 103 1.73 5.83 -6.16
C PHE A 103 2.39 6.20 -7.49
N ILE A 104 3.66 6.63 -7.48
CA ILE A 104 4.38 7.04 -8.69
C ILE A 104 4.80 5.88 -9.58
N GLU A 105 5.09 4.69 -9.03
CA GLU A 105 5.29 3.49 -9.86
C GLU A 105 4.00 3.14 -10.60
N PHE A 106 2.89 3.02 -9.87
CA PHE A 106 1.58 2.69 -10.43
C PHE A 106 1.07 3.75 -11.43
N TYR A 107 1.23 5.04 -11.11
CA TYR A 107 0.70 6.16 -11.90
C TYR A 107 1.62 6.63 -13.05
N ILE A 108 2.95 6.59 -12.89
CA ILE A 108 3.89 7.13 -13.92
C ILE A 108 4.50 6.03 -14.79
N ASN A 109 4.70 4.80 -14.28
CA ASN A 109 5.33 3.74 -15.07
C ASN A 109 4.32 2.82 -15.78
N ARG A 110 3.14 2.55 -15.19
CA ARG A 110 2.19 1.53 -15.70
C ARG A 110 1.03 2.06 -16.54
N ARG A 111 0.46 3.19 -16.13
CA ARG A 111 -0.55 4.03 -16.80
C ARG A 111 -1.64 3.38 -17.65
N ASN A 112 -2.95 3.48 -17.36
CA ASN A 112 -3.66 3.28 -16.08
C ASN A 112 -5.10 2.61 -16.10
N LEU A 113 -5.86 2.47 -17.22
CA LEU A 113 -7.29 2.04 -17.55
C LEU A 113 -8.53 2.94 -17.21
N VAL A 114 -9.30 3.42 -18.22
CA VAL A 114 -10.39 4.46 -18.15
C VAL A 114 -11.74 3.94 -17.67
N THR A 115 -12.50 4.76 -16.94
CA THR A 115 -13.88 4.46 -16.53
C THR A 115 -14.88 4.46 -17.69
N SER A 116 -15.47 3.31 -18.01
CA SER A 116 -16.83 3.26 -18.56
C SER A 116 -17.85 3.49 -17.44
N LYS A 117 -18.91 4.26 -17.71
CA LYS A 117 -20.04 4.41 -16.78
C LYS A 117 -21.07 3.30 -17.02
N GLU A 118 -20.75 2.09 -16.59
CA GLU A 118 -21.77 1.04 -16.47
C GLU A 118 -22.44 1.11 -15.09
N ASN A 119 -23.78 1.11 -15.09
CA ASN A 119 -24.57 1.13 -13.86
C ASN A 119 -24.57 -0.28 -13.26
N ILE A 120 -23.58 -0.54 -12.42
CA ILE A 120 -23.50 -1.75 -11.59
C ILE A 120 -24.83 -1.88 -10.83
N SER A 121 -25.48 -3.04 -10.99
CA SER A 121 -26.63 -3.41 -10.15
C SER A 121 -26.21 -3.37 -8.68
N ARG A 122 -27.11 -2.87 -7.81
CA ARG A 122 -26.88 -2.82 -6.37
C ARG A 122 -27.31 -4.12 -5.67
N ASP A 123 -27.70 -5.12 -6.43
CA ASP A 123 -28.40 -6.29 -5.93
C ASP A 123 -27.39 -7.34 -5.45
N THR A 124 -27.54 -7.79 -4.20
CA THR A 124 -26.68 -8.76 -3.49
C THR A 124 -25.45 -8.19 -2.76
N ILE A 125 -25.67 -7.21 -1.87
CA ILE A 125 -24.82 -7.12 -0.66
C ILE A 125 -25.26 -8.24 0.30
N SER A 126 -24.71 -9.45 0.13
CA SER A 126 -24.93 -10.59 1.00
C SER A 126 -23.96 -10.61 2.17
N GLU A 127 -24.50 -10.69 3.39
CA GLU A 127 -23.81 -11.13 4.62
C GLU A 127 -22.40 -10.56 4.88
N ILE A 128 -22.20 -9.26 4.60
CA ILE A 128 -21.05 -8.51 5.14
C ILE A 128 -21.39 -7.92 6.52
N GLU A 129 -20.48 -8.13 7.47
CA GLU A 129 -20.54 -7.60 8.83
C GLU A 129 -19.52 -6.47 8.99
N LEU A 130 -19.94 -5.33 9.54
CA LEU A 130 -19.03 -4.29 10.00
C LEU A 130 -18.29 -4.76 11.26
N LEU A 131 -16.96 -4.79 11.18
CA LEU A 131 -16.11 -5.22 12.28
C LEU A 131 -15.48 -4.03 12.97
N ASP A 132 -15.57 -4.02 14.29
CA ASP A 132 -14.86 -3.09 15.16
C ASP A 132 -13.62 -3.75 15.76
N ARG A 133 -12.90 -2.98 16.59
CA ARG A 133 -11.68 -3.44 17.26
C ARG A 133 -11.91 -4.63 18.20
N GLN A 134 -13.02 -4.67 18.94
CA GLN A 134 -13.31 -5.77 19.86
C GLN A 134 -13.56 -7.06 19.08
N LYS A 135 -14.35 -6.99 18.00
CA LYS A 135 -14.59 -8.17 17.15
C LYS A 135 -13.32 -8.75 16.55
N LEU A 136 -12.36 -7.92 16.11
CA LEU A 136 -11.07 -8.44 15.64
C LEU A 136 -10.23 -9.02 16.79
N GLU A 137 -10.20 -8.39 17.97
CA GLU A 137 -9.55 -8.97 19.15
C GLU A 137 -10.18 -10.32 19.54
N ASP A 138 -11.50 -10.48 19.40
CA ASP A 138 -12.20 -11.74 19.70
C ASP A 138 -11.93 -12.80 18.62
N LEU A 139 -12.05 -12.47 17.33
CA LEU A 139 -11.74 -13.36 16.19
C LEU A 139 -10.31 -13.91 16.27
N LEU A 140 -9.34 -13.10 16.70
CA LEU A 140 -7.95 -13.50 16.86
C LEU A 140 -7.73 -14.50 18.01
N THR A 141 -8.71 -14.69 18.91
CA THR A 141 -8.66 -15.78 19.91
C THR A 141 -9.14 -17.13 19.36
N LEU A 142 -9.97 -17.13 18.31
CA LEU A 142 -10.58 -18.34 17.75
C LEU A 142 -9.54 -19.10 16.91
N PRO A 143 -8.96 -20.23 17.38
CA PRO A 143 -7.75 -20.78 16.76
C PRO A 143 -7.98 -21.31 15.34
N GLN A 144 -9.20 -21.78 15.05
CA GLN A 144 -9.58 -22.28 13.73
C GLN A 144 -9.82 -21.13 12.75
N THR A 145 -10.72 -20.20 13.07
CA THR A 145 -11.03 -19.03 12.23
C THR A 145 -9.80 -18.16 11.99
N SER A 146 -9.00 -17.87 13.02
CA SER A 146 -7.76 -17.08 12.90
C SER A 146 -6.72 -17.77 11.99
N ALA A 147 -6.53 -19.09 12.11
CA ALA A 147 -5.62 -19.83 11.23
C ALA A 147 -6.11 -19.95 9.78
N CYS A 148 -7.42 -19.91 9.55
CA CYS A 148 -8.02 -19.95 8.21
C CYS A 148 -8.05 -18.59 7.51
N LEU A 149 -8.22 -17.49 8.27
CA LEU A 149 -8.10 -16.14 7.75
C LEU A 149 -6.64 -15.79 7.44
N PHE A 150 -5.71 -16.17 8.31
CA PHE A 150 -4.32 -15.70 8.30
C PHE A 150 -3.31 -16.87 8.13
N GLN A 151 -3.42 -17.63 7.02
CA GLN A 151 -2.59 -18.82 6.78
C GLN A 151 -1.09 -18.53 6.86
N GLY A 152 -0.67 -17.35 6.41
CA GLY A 152 0.73 -16.90 6.49
C GLY A 152 1.24 -16.56 7.90
N CYS A 153 0.47 -16.85 8.96
CA CYS A 153 0.70 -16.46 10.36
C CYS A 153 0.99 -14.96 10.55
N ARG A 154 0.43 -14.13 9.66
CA ARG A 154 0.61 -12.68 9.63
C ARG A 154 -0.63 -11.98 9.10
N VAL A 155 -0.79 -10.72 9.48
CA VAL A 155 -1.71 -9.77 8.83
C VAL A 155 -0.87 -8.61 8.33
N VAL A 156 -0.80 -8.41 7.03
CA VAL A 156 -0.28 -7.19 6.40
C VAL A 156 -1.43 -6.19 6.30
N ILE A 157 -1.25 -5.00 6.90
CA ILE A 157 -2.16 -3.86 6.77
C ILE A 157 -1.29 -2.63 6.56
N ASP A 158 -1.63 -1.78 5.59
CA ASP A 158 -0.84 -0.60 5.22
C ASP A 158 0.65 -0.92 4.92
N LEU A 159 0.88 -2.07 4.27
CA LEU A 159 2.20 -2.66 3.99
C LEU A 159 3.02 -3.06 5.26
N VAL A 160 2.43 -3.01 6.46
CA VAL A 160 3.08 -3.42 7.72
C VAL A 160 2.67 -4.84 8.12
N PRO A 161 3.62 -5.80 8.24
CA PRO A 161 3.32 -7.16 8.67
C PRO A 161 3.24 -7.29 10.20
N TYR A 162 2.04 -7.57 10.71
CA TYR A 162 1.75 -7.88 12.10
C TYR A 162 1.60 -9.40 12.33
N ARG A 163 1.77 -9.88 13.56
CA ARG A 163 1.29 -11.22 13.96
C ARG A 163 -0.21 -11.15 14.29
N PRO A 164 -1.03 -12.18 13.96
CA PRO A 164 -2.45 -12.25 14.30
C PRO A 164 -2.63 -12.54 15.79
N ILE A 165 -2.47 -11.52 16.64
CA ILE A 165 -2.65 -11.57 18.11
C ILE A 165 -3.31 -10.29 18.61
N GLN A 166 -4.13 -10.39 19.66
CA GLN A 166 -4.91 -9.27 20.21
C GLN A 166 -4.08 -8.01 20.50
N THR A 167 -2.89 -8.18 21.10
CA THR A 167 -2.01 -7.06 21.45
C THR A 167 -1.49 -6.26 20.25
N ASN A 168 -1.58 -6.81 19.03
CA ASN A 168 -1.24 -6.08 17.81
C ASN A 168 -2.40 -5.27 17.22
N VAL A 169 -3.66 -5.52 17.61
CA VAL A 169 -4.83 -4.88 17.00
C VAL A 169 -4.82 -3.36 17.18
N ALA A 170 -4.28 -2.88 18.30
CA ALA A 170 -4.07 -1.45 18.58
C ALA A 170 -3.10 -0.74 17.60
N TYR A 171 -2.35 -1.50 16.80
CA TYR A 171 -1.48 -0.99 15.73
C TYR A 171 -2.03 -1.31 14.32
N MET A 172 -2.79 -2.41 14.18
CA MET A 172 -3.50 -2.79 12.95
C MET A 172 -4.60 -1.78 12.56
N ILE A 173 -5.40 -1.31 13.53
CA ILE A 173 -6.57 -0.46 13.28
C ILE A 173 -6.22 0.99 13.60
N GLN A 174 -6.13 1.82 12.56
CA GLN A 174 -6.00 3.27 12.63
C GLN A 174 -7.36 3.95 12.42
N THR A 175 -7.44 5.28 12.62
CA THR A 175 -8.70 6.05 12.47
C THR A 175 -9.26 6.04 11.03
N THR A 176 -8.43 5.71 10.05
CA THR A 176 -8.78 5.58 8.63
C THR A 176 -9.11 4.15 8.20
N THR A 177 -8.85 3.16 9.06
CA THR A 177 -9.04 1.74 8.76
C THR A 177 -10.51 1.33 8.89
N SER A 178 -11.14 1.05 7.76
CA SER A 178 -12.40 0.31 7.66
C SER A 178 -12.14 -1.21 7.68
N MET A 179 -13.06 -2.00 8.20
CA MET A 179 -12.92 -3.46 8.30
C MET A 179 -14.28 -4.14 8.19
N ILE A 180 -14.34 -5.18 7.36
CA ILE A 180 -15.54 -5.99 7.15
C ILE A 180 -15.20 -7.48 7.07
N GLY A 181 -16.11 -8.32 7.57
CA GLY A 181 -16.03 -9.77 7.45
C GLY A 181 -17.28 -10.35 6.78
N SER A 182 -17.19 -11.59 6.32
CA SER A 182 -18.35 -12.42 5.98
C SER A 182 -18.06 -13.89 6.29
N TYR A 183 -19.12 -14.66 6.56
CA TYR A 183 -19.09 -16.07 6.94
C TYR A 183 -18.14 -16.41 8.12
N LEU A 184 -17.95 -15.50 9.07
CA LEU A 184 -16.95 -15.63 10.14
C LEU A 184 -17.17 -16.82 11.08
N ASP A 185 -18.42 -17.29 11.20
CA ASP A 185 -18.78 -18.49 11.97
C ASP A 185 -18.38 -19.81 11.28
N ASP A 186 -18.15 -19.81 9.96
CA ASP A 186 -17.54 -20.94 9.23
C ASP A 186 -16.12 -20.59 8.83
N ALA A 187 -15.14 -21.07 9.62
CA ALA A 187 -13.72 -20.89 9.33
C ALA A 187 -13.29 -21.34 7.91
N ASN A 188 -14.03 -22.22 7.24
CA ASN A 188 -13.71 -22.65 5.87
C ASN A 188 -14.12 -21.61 4.82
N SER A 189 -15.23 -20.90 5.05
CA SER A 189 -15.78 -19.87 4.14
C SER A 189 -15.43 -18.44 4.55
N ALA A 190 -14.94 -18.24 5.77
CA ALA A 190 -14.64 -16.93 6.35
C ALA A 190 -13.72 -16.08 5.46
N LEU A 191 -14.13 -14.82 5.28
CA LEU A 191 -13.43 -13.80 4.51
C LEU A 191 -13.42 -12.50 5.34
N ILE A 192 -12.28 -11.83 5.44
CA ILE A 192 -12.13 -10.52 6.06
C ILE A 192 -11.33 -9.60 5.13
N SER A 193 -11.73 -8.33 5.03
CA SER A 193 -10.92 -7.31 4.36
C SER A 193 -10.80 -6.03 5.16
N PHE A 194 -9.59 -5.47 5.12
CA PHE A 194 -9.23 -4.18 5.68
C PHE A 194 -9.16 -3.16 4.55
N GLY A 195 -9.69 -1.96 4.79
CA GLY A 195 -9.61 -0.85 3.85
C GLY A 195 -9.05 0.39 4.52
N ASP A 196 -7.82 0.78 4.17
CA ASP A 196 -7.14 1.97 4.72
C ASP A 196 -6.68 2.89 3.58
N TYR A 197 -6.38 4.15 3.88
CA TYR A 197 -6.01 5.12 2.85
C TYR A 197 -4.97 6.14 3.30
N SER A 198 -4.33 6.76 2.31
CA SER A 198 -3.39 7.85 2.54
C SER A 198 -3.44 8.85 1.40
N GLU A 199 -3.66 10.11 1.76
CA GLU A 199 -3.48 11.23 0.86
C GLU A 199 -1.99 11.41 0.56
N VAL A 200 -1.65 11.38 -0.73
CA VAL A 200 -0.31 11.65 -1.26
C VAL A 200 -0.35 12.89 -2.16
N PHE A 201 0.80 13.50 -2.45
CA PHE A 201 0.93 14.76 -3.19
C PHE A 201 0.28 14.69 -4.59
N ARG A 202 0.18 13.49 -5.16
CA ARG A 202 -0.37 13.24 -6.50
C ARG A 202 -1.79 12.69 -6.54
N GLY A 203 -2.39 12.33 -5.40
CA GLY A 203 -3.67 11.62 -5.38
C GLY A 203 -4.01 10.96 -4.04
N LEU A 204 -5.01 10.08 -4.07
CA LEU A 204 -5.36 9.17 -2.99
C LEU A 204 -4.78 7.78 -3.26
N LEU A 205 -4.08 7.20 -2.30
CA LEU A 205 -3.72 5.78 -2.29
C LEU A 205 -4.65 5.04 -1.32
N TYR A 206 -5.41 4.07 -1.81
CA TYR A 206 -6.29 3.22 -1.01
C TYR A 206 -5.78 1.78 -1.04
N TYR A 207 -5.78 1.12 0.11
CA TYR A 207 -5.37 -0.27 0.31
C TYR A 207 -6.59 -1.13 0.59
N ILE A 208 -6.67 -2.32 -0.01
CA ILE A 208 -7.63 -3.37 0.33
C ILE A 208 -6.84 -4.64 0.66
N ASP A 209 -6.68 -4.95 1.94
CA ASP A 209 -5.94 -6.14 2.38
C ASP A 209 -6.92 -7.28 2.67
N VAL A 210 -6.91 -8.33 1.85
CA VAL A 210 -7.92 -9.42 1.83
C VAL A 210 -7.36 -10.75 2.35
N TYR A 211 -8.11 -11.37 3.26
CA TYR A 211 -7.74 -12.57 4.02
C TYR A 211 -8.89 -13.57 4.11
N GLY A 212 -8.59 -14.86 3.97
CA GLY A 212 -9.59 -15.93 3.96
C GLY A 212 -9.31 -17.03 2.94
N ASN A 213 -9.83 -18.21 3.20
CA ASN A 213 -9.67 -19.40 2.35
C ASN A 213 -10.46 -19.32 1.05
N VAL A 214 -11.66 -18.74 1.10
CA VAL A 214 -12.67 -18.80 0.04
C VAL A 214 -13.13 -17.40 -0.34
N MET A 215 -12.79 -16.97 -1.55
CA MET A 215 -13.10 -15.64 -2.07
C MET A 215 -14.57 -15.49 -2.54
N ALA A 216 -15.52 -16.25 -1.97
CA ALA A 216 -16.89 -16.34 -2.48
C ALA A 216 -17.64 -15.00 -2.40
N ASN A 217 -17.44 -14.22 -1.34
CA ASN A 217 -18.10 -12.94 -1.12
C ASN A 217 -17.22 -11.73 -1.49
N ILE A 218 -16.14 -11.93 -2.25
CA ILE A 218 -15.18 -10.87 -2.58
C ILE A 218 -15.80 -9.69 -3.33
N GLU A 219 -16.94 -9.93 -4.00
CA GLU A 219 -17.72 -8.89 -4.68
C GLU A 219 -18.38 -7.90 -3.70
N ALA A 220 -19.05 -8.38 -2.65
CA ALA A 220 -19.60 -7.50 -1.62
C ALA A 220 -18.50 -6.77 -0.84
N HIS A 221 -17.35 -7.43 -0.61
CA HIS A 221 -16.19 -6.80 0.03
C HIS A 221 -15.60 -5.67 -0.82
N ILE A 222 -15.33 -5.91 -2.11
CA ILE A 222 -14.85 -4.89 -3.05
C ILE A 222 -15.87 -3.76 -3.19
N GLN A 223 -17.17 -4.07 -3.33
CA GLN A 223 -18.25 -3.09 -3.41
C GLN A 223 -18.24 -2.15 -2.20
N TYR A 224 -18.14 -2.69 -0.99
CA TYR A 224 -18.06 -1.90 0.24
C TYR A 224 -16.89 -0.92 0.22
N HIS A 225 -15.68 -1.37 -0.15
CA HIS A 225 -14.51 -0.50 -0.25
C HIS A 225 -14.64 0.54 -1.38
N MET A 226 -15.27 0.21 -2.51
CA MET A 226 -15.57 1.20 -3.57
C MET A 226 -16.56 2.28 -3.08
N GLU A 227 -17.54 1.94 -2.24
CA GLU A 227 -18.39 2.95 -1.60
C GLU A 227 -17.65 3.75 -0.52
N GLN A 228 -16.71 3.15 0.24
CA GLN A 228 -15.86 3.93 1.16
C GLN A 228 -15.03 4.98 0.40
N ILE A 229 -14.40 4.60 -0.72
CA ILE A 229 -13.58 5.50 -1.54
C ILE A 229 -14.37 6.73 -2.01
N LYS A 230 -15.62 6.55 -2.46
CA LYS A 230 -16.50 7.65 -2.92
C LYS A 230 -16.82 8.68 -1.81
N ASN A 231 -16.67 8.30 -0.54
CA ASN A 231 -16.93 9.18 0.60
C ASN A 231 -15.66 9.87 1.14
N ILE A 232 -14.47 9.57 0.60
CA ILE A 232 -13.22 10.22 1.01
C ILE A 232 -13.07 11.59 0.35
N GLN A 233 -12.89 12.63 1.17
CA GLN A 233 -12.58 13.99 0.71
C GLN A 233 -11.08 14.13 0.39
N SER A 234 -10.66 13.61 -0.78
CA SER A 234 -9.32 13.85 -1.31
C SER A 234 -9.19 15.26 -1.93
N LYS A 235 -7.96 15.78 -2.00
CA LYS A 235 -7.62 17.02 -2.73
C LYS A 235 -7.35 16.80 -4.22
N SER A 236 -7.47 15.57 -4.73
CA SER A 236 -7.16 15.21 -6.11
C SER A 236 -8.04 14.07 -6.61
N ASP A 237 -8.46 14.13 -7.87
CA ASP A 237 -9.28 13.10 -8.51
C ASP A 237 -8.51 11.82 -8.89
N ASN A 238 -7.17 11.82 -8.73
CA ASN A 238 -6.35 10.65 -9.01
C ASN A 238 -6.42 9.66 -7.85
N ILE A 239 -6.90 8.43 -8.10
CA ILE A 239 -6.99 7.37 -7.09
C ILE A 239 -6.23 6.14 -7.58
N VAL A 240 -5.38 5.58 -6.73
CA VAL A 240 -4.69 4.30 -6.93
C VAL A 240 -5.18 3.31 -5.89
N ILE A 241 -5.47 2.07 -6.31
CA ILE A 241 -5.98 1.01 -5.41
C ILE A 241 -5.02 -0.17 -5.43
N GLN A 242 -4.34 -0.39 -4.30
CA GLN A 242 -3.53 -1.58 -4.07
C GLN A 242 -4.39 -2.61 -3.34
N ILE A 243 -4.46 -3.84 -3.87
CA ILE A 243 -5.16 -4.95 -3.24
C ILE A 243 -4.14 -6.02 -2.85
N TYR A 244 -3.94 -6.23 -1.56
CA TYR A 244 -3.18 -7.38 -1.06
C TYR A 244 -4.10 -8.59 -0.94
N CYS A 245 -3.59 -9.76 -1.33
CA CYS A 245 -4.27 -11.04 -1.11
C CYS A 245 -3.24 -12.10 -0.73
N GLU A 246 -3.60 -13.05 0.13
CA GLU A 246 -2.75 -14.22 0.36
C GLU A 246 -2.55 -15.04 -0.93
N LYS A 247 -1.41 -15.73 -1.02
CA LYS A 247 -0.94 -16.46 -2.22
C LYS A 247 -1.99 -17.40 -2.85
N HIS A 248 -2.87 -17.95 -2.02
CA HIS A 248 -3.89 -18.94 -2.39
C HIS A 248 -5.20 -18.31 -2.91
N ALA A 249 -5.34 -16.98 -2.85
CA ALA A 249 -6.50 -16.27 -3.35
C ALA A 249 -6.69 -16.42 -4.87
N ASN A 250 -7.97 -16.52 -5.28
CA ASN A 250 -8.38 -16.50 -6.68
C ASN A 250 -8.29 -15.07 -7.23
N ILE A 251 -7.12 -14.72 -7.74
CA ILE A 251 -6.84 -13.39 -8.27
C ILE A 251 -7.63 -13.08 -9.55
N ASP A 252 -7.92 -14.09 -10.37
CA ASP A 252 -8.75 -13.88 -11.57
C ASP A 252 -10.18 -13.46 -11.17
N LEU A 253 -10.70 -13.98 -10.05
CA LEU A 253 -11.96 -13.50 -9.48
C LEU A 253 -11.84 -12.06 -8.96
N VAL A 254 -10.81 -11.71 -8.18
CA VAL A 254 -10.55 -10.33 -7.70
C VAL A 254 -10.51 -9.35 -8.89
N VAL A 255 -9.76 -9.68 -9.94
CA VAL A 255 -9.61 -8.86 -11.15
C VAL A 255 -10.92 -8.75 -11.93
N ASN A 256 -11.68 -9.84 -12.06
CA ASN A 256 -12.97 -9.81 -12.77
C ASN A 256 -14.06 -9.08 -11.98
N THR A 257 -14.04 -9.14 -10.65
CA THR A 257 -14.86 -8.28 -9.79
C THR A 257 -14.47 -6.82 -9.97
N MET A 258 -13.18 -6.46 -9.86
CA MET A 258 -12.70 -5.08 -10.09
C MET A 258 -13.10 -4.55 -11.49
N ARG A 259 -13.06 -5.39 -12.53
CA ARG A 259 -13.57 -5.05 -13.87
C ARG A 259 -15.04 -4.63 -13.88
N LYS A 260 -15.92 -5.26 -13.09
CA LYS A 260 -17.33 -4.83 -12.94
C LYS A 260 -17.46 -3.41 -12.37
N PHE A 261 -16.51 -2.99 -11.54
CA PHE A 261 -16.44 -1.64 -10.98
C PHE A 261 -15.76 -0.61 -11.92
N GLY A 262 -15.36 -1.00 -13.14
CA GLY A 262 -14.61 -0.16 -14.07
C GLY A 262 -13.09 -0.18 -13.85
N PHE A 263 -12.57 -1.08 -13.02
CA PHE A 263 -11.15 -1.21 -12.67
C PHE A 263 -10.56 -2.46 -13.35
N GLY A 264 -10.19 -2.33 -14.62
CA GLY A 264 -9.57 -3.42 -15.37
C GLY A 264 -8.05 -3.53 -15.19
N LEU A 265 -7.56 -4.77 -15.12
CA LEU A 265 -6.22 -5.07 -15.62
C LEU A 265 -6.29 -5.15 -17.15
N GLU A 266 -5.57 -4.25 -17.82
CA GLU A 266 -5.36 -4.26 -19.26
C GLU A 266 -3.99 -3.63 -19.56
N GLU A 267 -3.34 -4.04 -20.65
CA GLU A 267 -1.92 -3.71 -20.88
C GLU A 267 -1.68 -2.28 -21.40
N ASN A 268 -2.69 -1.57 -21.93
CA ASN A 268 -2.51 -0.26 -22.60
C ASN A 268 -3.50 0.91 -22.28
N ASN A 269 -4.54 0.70 -21.46
CA ASN A 269 -4.58 1.32 -20.11
C ASN A 269 -4.56 2.91 -20.04
N PRO A 270 -5.65 3.67 -19.69
CA PRO A 270 -5.53 5.09 -19.20
C PRO A 270 -6.05 5.74 -17.83
N GLN A 271 -6.77 5.18 -16.81
CA GLN A 271 -7.09 5.78 -15.45
C GLN A 271 -6.79 5.01 -14.10
N TYR A 272 -7.37 3.85 -13.75
CA TYR A 272 -7.19 3.15 -12.44
C TYR A 272 -6.24 1.92 -12.39
N CYS A 273 -5.07 2.03 -11.74
CA CYS A 273 -4.17 0.89 -11.56
C CYS A 273 -4.58 -0.02 -10.39
N LEU A 274 -4.97 -1.27 -10.68
CA LEU A 274 -5.07 -2.37 -9.72
C LEU A 274 -3.70 -3.05 -9.55
N CYS A 275 -3.10 -2.98 -8.36
CA CYS A 275 -1.95 -3.83 -8.02
C CYS A 275 -2.41 -4.99 -7.15
N VAL A 276 -2.18 -6.23 -7.58
CA VAL A 276 -2.38 -7.44 -6.75
C VAL A 276 -1.03 -7.99 -6.31
N GLU A 277 -0.68 -7.77 -5.06
CA GLU A 277 0.61 -8.20 -4.51
C GLU A 277 0.53 -9.64 -3.97
N ARG A 278 0.89 -10.62 -4.82
CA ARG A 278 1.13 -12.00 -4.38
C ARG A 278 2.52 -12.09 -3.74
N ASN A 279 2.58 -12.54 -2.49
CA ASN A 279 3.83 -12.79 -1.77
C ASN A 279 4.79 -13.68 -2.57
N ILE A 280 5.95 -13.12 -2.94
CA ILE A 280 7.12 -13.89 -3.38
C ILE A 280 7.80 -14.50 -2.13
N ARG A 281 8.46 -15.66 -2.33
CA ARG A 281 8.84 -16.63 -1.29
C ARG A 281 9.77 -16.08 -0.20
#